data_AF-A0A959QKY1-F1
#
_entry.id   AF-A0A959QKY1-F1
#
_cell.length_a   1.000
_cell.length_b   1.000
_cell.length_c   1.000
_cell.angle_alpha   90.00
_cell.angle_beta   90.00
_cell.angle_gamma   90.00
#
_symmetry.space_group_name_H-M   'P 1'
#
loop_
_entity.id
_entity.type
_entity.pdbx_description
1 polymer ?
#
loop_
_entity_poly.entity_id
_entity_poly.type
_entity_poly.pdbx_seq_one_letter_code
_entity_poly.pdbx_strand_id
1 'polypeptide(L)'
;MTNTTTHTKHFIIQRSELDNHLSPLFYKSNPIHLDINESLNNIASINPYRQKPKFDDDELVPYVGLPETDEHTRSVNEVIMRPYREVKGRNIIYPNDILFARIEPSIFNKKYIFADDLLGFDFAFTSTEFYII
;
A
#
# COMPACT_ATOMS: atom_id res chain seq x y z
N MET A 1 -8.52 -28.13 25.93
CA MET A 1 -7.91 -28.32 24.60
C MET A 1 -9.04 -28.35 23.58
N THR A 2 -9.33 -27.23 22.93
CA THR A 2 -10.38 -27.13 21.90
C THR A 2 -9.68 -26.87 20.56
N ASN A 3 -9.68 -27.88 19.69
CA ASN A 3 -9.14 -27.78 18.34
C ASN A 3 -10.12 -26.98 17.48
N THR A 4 -9.75 -25.75 17.12
CA THR A 4 -10.45 -24.93 16.12
C THR A 4 -9.90 -25.30 14.75
N THR A 5 -10.61 -26.16 14.02
CA THR A 5 -10.36 -26.43 12.61
C THR A 5 -10.81 -25.23 11.77
N THR A 6 -9.86 -24.45 11.27
CA THR A 6 -10.10 -23.38 10.30
C THR A 6 -10.42 -23.99 8.94
N HIS A 7 -11.68 -23.93 8.53
CA HIS A 7 -12.07 -24.26 7.16
C HIS A 7 -11.75 -23.09 6.24
N THR A 8 -10.60 -23.16 5.57
CA THR A 8 -10.24 -22.24 4.49
C THR A 8 -11.25 -22.39 3.35
N LYS A 9 -12.13 -21.39 3.19
CA LYS A 9 -13.03 -21.34 2.04
C LYS A 9 -12.22 -20.90 0.83
N HIS A 10 -12.08 -21.81 -0.12
CA HIS A 10 -11.46 -21.51 -1.40
C HIS A 10 -12.55 -21.06 -2.37
N PHE A 11 -12.37 -19.90 -2.98
CA PHE A 11 -13.21 -19.44 -4.07
C PHE A 11 -12.43 -19.66 -5.37
N ILE A 12 -13.03 -20.40 -6.30
CA ILE A 12 -12.47 -20.65 -7.62
C ILE A 12 -13.29 -19.80 -8.57
N ILE A 13 -12.66 -18.77 -9.15
CA ILE A 13 -13.23 -17.92 -10.19
C ILE A 13 -12.60 -18.34 -11.51
N GLN A 14 -13.42 -18.48 -12.56
CA GLN A 14 -12.89 -18.80 -13.87
C GLN A 14 -12.34 -17.54 -14.54
N ARG A 15 -11.20 -17.67 -15.24
CA ARG A 15 -10.56 -16.53 -15.91
C ARG A 15 -11.50 -15.77 -16.85
N SER A 16 -12.41 -16.47 -17.53
CA SER A 16 -13.43 -15.88 -18.40
C SER A 16 -14.44 -14.97 -17.69
N GLU A 17 -14.61 -15.15 -16.38
CA GLU A 17 -15.47 -14.30 -15.55
C GLU A 17 -14.78 -12.96 -15.20
N LEU A 18 -13.47 -12.87 -15.42
CA LEU A 18 -12.66 -11.67 -15.23
C LEU A 18 -12.48 -10.88 -16.53
N ASP A 19 -12.69 -11.48 -17.70
CA ASP A 19 -12.28 -10.94 -19.00
C ASP A 19 -12.97 -9.62 -19.41
N ASN A 20 -14.02 -9.16 -18.70
CA ASN A 20 -14.67 -7.86 -18.92
C ASN A 20 -14.67 -6.93 -17.69
N HIS A 21 -14.14 -7.36 -16.55
CA HIS A 21 -14.26 -6.63 -15.28
C HIS A 21 -12.99 -6.77 -14.44
N LEU A 22 -11.91 -6.11 -14.87
CA LEU A 22 -10.64 -6.01 -14.14
C LEU A 22 -10.38 -4.61 -13.56
N SER A 23 -11.40 -3.79 -13.38
CA SER A 23 -11.21 -2.48 -12.74
C SER A 23 -11.81 -2.47 -11.33
N PRO A 24 -10.99 -2.36 -10.27
CA PRO A 24 -11.46 -2.24 -8.89
C PRO A 24 -12.32 -0.99 -8.65
N LEU A 25 -12.39 -0.06 -9.61
CA LEU A 25 -13.25 1.12 -9.58
C LEU A 25 -14.75 0.79 -9.73
N PHE A 26 -15.12 -0.31 -10.40
CA PHE A 26 -16.53 -0.70 -10.60
C PHE A 26 -17.08 -1.56 -9.46
N TYR A 27 -16.23 -2.18 -8.64
CA TYR A 27 -16.63 -2.84 -7.41
C TYR A 27 -16.71 -1.83 -6.26
N LYS A 28 -17.56 -0.82 -6.43
CA LYS A 28 -18.10 -0.06 -5.29
C LYS A 28 -19.27 -0.85 -4.69
N SER A 29 -19.06 -2.13 -4.37
CA SER A 29 -19.97 -2.79 -3.44
C SER A 29 -19.78 -2.09 -2.11
N ASN A 30 -20.83 -1.46 -1.59
CA ASN A 30 -20.87 -1.18 -0.15
C ASN A 30 -20.43 -2.48 0.53
N PRO A 31 -19.41 -2.46 1.41
CA PRO A 31 -19.01 -3.67 2.11
C PRO A 31 -20.30 -4.25 2.67
N ILE A 32 -20.65 -5.47 2.24
CA ILE A 32 -21.69 -6.23 2.90
C ILE A 32 -21.29 -6.18 4.36
N HIS A 33 -22.20 -5.79 5.27
CA HIS A 33 -21.98 -5.83 6.71
C HIS A 33 -21.71 -7.29 7.08
N LEU A 34 -20.48 -7.69 6.84
CA LEU A 34 -19.88 -8.91 7.26
C LEU A 34 -19.42 -8.56 8.67
N ASP A 35 -20.04 -9.15 9.68
CA ASP A 35 -19.61 -9.09 11.08
C ASP A 35 -18.25 -9.80 11.27
N ILE A 36 -17.28 -9.47 10.42
CA ILE A 36 -15.92 -9.97 10.46
C ILE A 36 -15.14 -8.94 11.27
N ASN A 37 -15.12 -9.14 12.59
CA ASN A 37 -14.21 -8.44 13.49
C ASN A 37 -12.79 -9.02 13.40
N GLU A 38 -12.23 -9.12 12.19
CA GLU A 38 -10.85 -9.54 12.00
C GLU A 38 -9.91 -8.34 12.04
N SER A 39 -8.74 -8.52 12.63
CA SER A 39 -7.71 -7.49 12.63
C SER A 39 -7.20 -7.28 11.20
N LEU A 40 -6.92 -6.04 10.80
CA LEU A 40 -6.33 -5.73 9.49
C LEU A 40 -5.01 -6.50 9.27
N ASN A 41 -4.24 -6.73 10.33
CA ASN A 41 -3.01 -7.54 10.32
C ASN A 41 -3.24 -9.02 9.95
N ASN A 42 -4.47 -9.54 10.10
CA ASN A 42 -4.80 -10.92 9.74
C ASN A 42 -5.14 -11.08 8.25
N ILE A 43 -5.45 -9.98 7.57
CA ILE A 43 -5.87 -9.98 6.16
C ILE A 43 -4.84 -9.32 5.24
N ALA A 44 -3.94 -8.48 5.77
CA ALA A 44 -2.90 -7.82 5.01
C ALA A 44 -1.62 -7.64 5.86
N SER A 45 -0.48 -7.52 5.17
CA SER A 45 0.79 -7.20 5.83
C SER A 45 0.91 -5.70 6.05
N ILE A 46 0.86 -5.24 7.30
CA ILE A 46 1.04 -3.82 7.60
C ILE A 46 2.50 -3.53 7.93
N ASN A 47 3.07 -2.53 7.26
CA ASN A 47 4.48 -2.16 7.31
C ASN A 47 5.40 -3.39 7.19
N PRO A 48 5.29 -4.16 6.09
CA PRO A 48 6.08 -5.37 5.91
C PRO A 48 7.58 -5.07 6.05
N TYR A 49 8.28 -5.94 6.77
CA TYR A 49 9.73 -5.86 6.83
C TYR A 49 10.32 -6.20 5.46
N ARG A 50 11.16 -5.30 4.94
CA ARG A 50 11.78 -5.42 3.62
C ARG A 50 13.27 -5.20 3.73
N GLN A 51 14.06 -5.99 3.00
CA GLN A 51 15.49 -5.76 2.86
C GLN A 51 15.70 -4.48 2.04
N LYS A 52 16.34 -3.48 2.65
CA LYS A 52 16.59 -2.19 2.00
C LYS A 52 17.92 -2.25 1.27
N PRO A 53 18.02 -1.71 0.05
CA PRO A 53 19.31 -1.53 -0.60
C PRO A 53 20.17 -0.56 0.23
N LYS A 54 21.50 -0.72 0.13
CA LYS A 54 22.47 0.16 0.78
C LYS A 54 23.00 1.14 -0.24
N PHE A 55 23.05 2.40 0.16
CA PHE A 55 23.53 3.52 -0.64
C PHE A 55 24.55 4.31 0.18
N ASP A 56 25.37 5.09 -0.51
CA ASP A 56 26.22 6.08 0.16
C ASP A 56 25.38 7.27 0.62
N ASP A 57 25.80 7.94 1.69
CA ASP A 57 24.97 8.96 2.37
C ASP A 57 24.57 10.14 1.46
N ASP A 58 25.40 10.48 0.47
CA ASP A 58 25.14 11.56 -0.49
C ASP A 58 24.50 11.09 -1.81
N GLU A 59 24.30 9.78 -1.97
CA GLU A 59 23.67 9.21 -3.17
C GLU A 59 22.20 9.60 -3.23
N LEU A 60 21.74 10.00 -4.42
CA LEU A 60 20.34 10.35 -4.64
C LEU A 60 19.50 9.10 -4.84
N VAL A 61 18.46 8.95 -4.02
CA VAL A 61 17.54 7.80 -4.06
C VAL A 61 16.09 8.25 -4.28
N PRO A 62 15.25 7.42 -4.94
CA PRO A 62 13.85 7.74 -5.18
C PRO A 62 13.07 7.82 -3.86
N TYR A 63 12.18 8.80 -3.76
CA TYR A 63 11.40 9.08 -2.57
C TYR A 63 9.99 9.58 -2.91
N VAL A 64 9.01 9.08 -2.14
CA VAL A 64 7.61 9.50 -2.19
C VAL A 64 7.13 9.86 -0.78
N GLY A 65 6.84 11.13 -0.55
CA GLY A 65 6.19 11.62 0.65
C GLY A 65 4.73 11.96 0.38
N LEU A 66 4.06 12.55 1.38
CA LEU A 66 2.68 12.98 1.23
C LEU A 66 2.48 14.07 0.15
N PRO A 67 3.36 15.09 0.02
CA PRO A 67 3.21 16.11 -1.02
C PRO A 67 3.28 15.55 -2.46
N GLU A 68 3.98 14.43 -2.64
CA GLU A 68 4.17 13.78 -3.93
C GLU A 68 3.02 12.81 -4.28
N THR A 69 1.93 12.84 -3.51
CA THR A 69 0.72 12.03 -3.71
C THR A 69 -0.52 12.91 -3.85
N ASP A 70 -1.55 12.40 -4.50
CA ASP A 70 -2.83 13.09 -4.63
C ASP A 70 -3.97 12.24 -4.09
N GLU A 71 -4.69 12.80 -3.13
CA GLU A 71 -5.81 12.14 -2.46
C GLU A 71 -7.07 12.04 -3.32
N HIS A 72 -7.23 12.91 -4.32
CA HIS A 72 -8.38 12.91 -5.20
C HIS A 72 -8.28 11.81 -6.25
N THR A 73 -7.13 11.69 -6.88
CA THR A 73 -6.81 10.63 -7.87
C THR A 73 -6.36 9.33 -7.19
N ARG A 74 -5.89 9.41 -5.94
CA ARG A 74 -5.35 8.31 -5.13
C ARG A 74 -4.10 7.68 -5.72
N SER A 75 -3.27 8.49 -6.38
CA SER A 75 -2.05 8.05 -7.04
C SER A 75 -0.81 8.76 -6.50
N VAL A 76 0.35 8.20 -6.82
CA VAL A 76 1.63 8.89 -6.74
C VAL A 76 1.72 9.83 -7.94
N ASN A 77 1.92 11.11 -7.70
CA ASN A 77 2.01 12.11 -8.76
C ASN A 77 3.45 12.37 -9.19
N GLU A 78 4.39 12.19 -8.26
CA GLU A 78 5.80 12.46 -8.48
C GLU A 78 6.65 11.48 -7.66
N VAL A 79 7.84 11.17 -8.17
CA VAL A 79 8.91 10.52 -7.39
C VAL A 79 10.08 11.49 -7.40
N ILE A 80 10.40 12.03 -6.23
CA ILE A 80 11.52 12.96 -6.08
C ILE A 80 12.79 12.24 -5.66
N MET A 81 13.94 12.80 -6.00
CA MET A 81 15.24 12.26 -5.61
C MET A 81 15.74 12.97 -4.35
N ARG A 82 16.11 12.21 -3.31
CA ARG A 82 16.68 12.76 -2.08
C ARG A 82 18.01 12.11 -1.72
N PRO A 83 18.95 12.83 -1.08
CA PRO A 83 20.15 12.22 -0.53
C PRO A 83 19.80 11.09 0.45
N TYR A 84 20.48 9.95 0.34
CA TYR A 84 20.18 8.77 1.15
C TYR A 84 20.23 9.07 2.65
N ARG A 85 21.15 9.92 3.11
CA ARG A 85 21.25 10.36 4.51
C ARG A 85 19.95 10.93 5.08
N GLU A 86 19.09 11.52 4.26
CA GLU A 86 17.81 12.08 4.69
C GLU A 86 16.71 11.03 4.84
N VAL A 87 16.80 9.94 4.09
CA VAL A 87 15.80 8.87 4.03
C VAL A 87 16.27 7.56 4.66
N LYS A 88 17.52 7.53 5.15
CA LYS A 88 18.13 6.40 5.84
C LYS A 88 17.25 5.94 7.01
N GLY A 89 16.93 4.65 7.02
CA GLY A 89 16.05 4.05 8.03
C GLY A 89 14.56 4.13 7.71
N ARG A 90 14.12 4.97 6.76
CA ARG A 90 12.71 5.01 6.31
C ARG A 90 12.33 3.72 5.59
N ASN A 91 11.03 3.44 5.52
CA ASN A 91 10.53 2.28 4.78
C ASN A 91 10.64 2.50 3.27
N ILE A 92 10.56 1.39 2.54
CA ILE A 92 10.52 1.39 1.07
C ILE A 92 9.18 0.86 0.59
N ILE A 93 8.71 1.41 -0.51
CA ILE A 93 7.48 1.05 -1.21
C ILE A 93 7.83 0.48 -2.59
N TYR A 94 7.00 -0.41 -3.10
CA TYR A 94 7.08 -1.00 -4.43
C TYR A 94 5.79 -0.68 -5.20
N PRO A 95 5.80 -0.76 -6.55
CA PRO A 95 4.58 -0.74 -7.32
C PRO A 95 3.57 -1.76 -6.80
N ASN A 96 2.30 -1.36 -6.77
CA ASN A 96 1.12 -2.05 -6.21
C ASN A 96 0.97 -2.02 -4.67
N ASP A 97 1.83 -1.33 -3.93
CA ASP A 97 1.58 -1.09 -2.51
C ASP A 97 0.44 -0.10 -2.29
N ILE A 98 -0.22 -0.19 -1.14
CA ILE A 98 -1.18 0.81 -0.67
C ILE A 98 -0.54 1.63 0.46
N LEU A 99 -0.50 2.95 0.28
CA LEU A 99 -0.03 3.88 1.31
C LEU A 99 -1.23 4.48 2.03
N PHE A 100 -1.34 4.17 3.32
CA PHE A 100 -2.40 4.67 4.16
C PHE A 100 -1.88 5.80 5.04
N ALA A 101 -2.35 7.04 4.84
CA ALA A 101 -1.84 8.19 5.59
C ALA A 101 -2.19 8.08 7.09
N ARG A 102 -1.26 8.53 7.94
CA ARG A 102 -1.34 8.50 9.42
C ARG A 102 -1.71 9.84 10.03
N ILE A 103 -1.90 10.89 9.22
CA ILE A 103 -2.18 12.25 9.69
C ILE A 103 -3.65 12.37 10.08
N GLU A 104 -3.98 12.57 11.34
CA GLU A 104 -5.37 12.69 11.75
C GLU A 104 -6.05 13.96 11.18
N PRO A 105 -7.33 13.90 10.75
CA PRO A 105 -8.21 12.74 10.71
C PRO A 105 -8.18 11.98 9.36
N SER A 106 -7.08 11.29 9.02
CA SER A 106 -6.87 10.58 7.71
C SER A 106 -7.66 9.29 7.56
N ILE A 107 -7.76 8.47 8.60
CA ILE A 107 -8.45 7.16 8.53
C ILE A 107 -9.94 7.36 8.21
N PHE A 108 -10.58 8.32 8.87
CA PHE A 108 -11.97 8.68 8.58
C PHE A 108 -12.15 9.34 7.20
N ASN A 109 -11.11 10.04 6.72
CA ASN A 109 -11.12 10.71 5.43
C ASN A 109 -10.69 9.82 4.25
N LYS A 110 -10.44 8.52 4.47
CA LYS A 110 -10.06 7.56 3.43
C LYS A 110 -8.87 8.04 2.58
N LYS A 111 -7.90 8.70 3.23
CA LYS A 111 -6.69 9.21 2.57
C LYS A 111 -5.69 8.06 2.38
N TYR A 112 -5.91 7.31 1.32
CA TYR A 112 -5.01 6.25 0.87
C TYR A 112 -4.58 6.49 -0.57
N ILE A 113 -3.38 6.05 -0.88
CA ILE A 113 -2.77 6.14 -2.20
C ILE A 113 -2.49 4.72 -2.67
N PHE A 114 -2.87 4.42 -3.90
CA PHE A 114 -2.45 3.19 -4.57
C PHE A 114 -1.23 3.53 -5.43
N ALA A 115 -0.08 2.96 -5.09
CA ALA A 115 1.16 3.14 -5.83
C ALA A 115 1.17 2.23 -7.06
N ASP A 116 0.22 2.40 -8.00
CA ASP A 116 0.06 1.58 -9.21
C ASP A 116 1.39 1.46 -9.99
N ASP A 117 2.05 2.61 -10.16
CA ASP A 117 3.44 2.71 -10.55
C ASP A 117 4.20 3.66 -9.61
N LEU A 118 5.52 3.69 -9.79
CA LEU A 118 6.40 4.69 -9.19
C LEU A 118 7.13 5.44 -10.31
N LEU A 119 6.41 5.83 -11.37
CA LEU A 119 6.95 6.61 -12.50
C LEU A 119 8.24 6.03 -13.10
N GLY A 120 8.32 4.71 -13.20
CA GLY A 120 9.47 3.99 -13.77
C GLY A 120 10.55 3.56 -12.78
N PHE A 121 10.41 3.88 -11.49
CA PHE A 121 11.29 3.35 -10.44
C PHE A 121 10.79 1.99 -9.93
N ASP A 122 11.73 1.08 -9.63
CA ASP A 122 11.39 -0.23 -9.06
C ASP A 122 10.93 -0.15 -7.59
N PHE A 123 11.39 0.87 -6.86
CA PHE A 123 11.03 1.13 -5.48
C PHE A 123 11.24 2.61 -5.16
N ALA A 124 10.67 3.08 -4.05
CA ALA A 124 10.97 4.39 -3.48
C ALA A 124 11.05 4.33 -1.95
N PHE A 125 11.88 5.15 -1.33
CA PHE A 125 11.76 5.43 0.11
C PHE A 125 10.49 6.23 0.37
N THR A 126 9.90 6.10 1.55
CA THR A 126 8.65 6.81 1.86
C THR A 126 8.65 7.52 3.21
N SER A 127 7.68 8.43 3.38
CA SER A 127 7.45 9.15 4.64
C SER A 127 7.02 8.21 5.77
N THR A 128 7.38 8.55 7.00
CA THR A 128 6.86 7.88 8.21
C THR A 128 5.38 8.15 8.46
N GLU A 129 4.80 9.06 7.69
CA GLU A 129 3.38 9.43 7.70
C GLU A 129 2.49 8.37 7.03
N PHE A 130 3.03 7.29 6.50
CA PHE A 130 2.26 6.20 5.91
C PHE A 130 2.36 4.90 6.72
N TYR A 131 1.25 4.16 6.76
CA TYR A 131 1.29 2.71 6.85
C TYR A 131 1.37 2.16 5.43
N ILE A 132 2.28 1.23 5.20
CA ILE A 132 2.41 0.51 3.92
C ILE A 132 1.63 -0.78 4.08
N ILE A 133 0.73 -1.05 3.15
CA ILE A 133 -0.06 -2.28 3.09
C ILE A 133 0.28 -3.02 1.80
#